data_AF-A0A970BV84-F1
#
_entry.id   AF-A0A970BV84-F1
#
_cell.length_a   1.000
_cell.length_b   1.000
_cell.length_c   1.000
_cell.angle_alpha   90.00
_cell.angle_beta   90.00
_cell.angle_gamma   90.00
#
_symmetry.space_group_name_H-M   'P 1'
#
loop_
_entity.id
_entity.type
_entity.pdbx_description
1 polymer ?
#
loop_
_entity_poly.entity_id
_entity_poly.type
_entity_poly.pdbx_seq_one_letter_code
_entity_poly.pdbx_strand_id
1 'polypeptide(L)'
;MQVWAGVDGSWSLLSAGYDAVRRGPGARAHYTVDAPGAKGVPRRATRFPSPGWAARGRFRPRPGREVGAEGAVDNVWIRCYGELNDLLPAGQRQRAVAQPLFLTRSVKDAIEALGVPHTEVDLILVNGEPVDLDHPLRSGDRVSVYPPFTSLDLGDLPRLQPPPLPEARFVLDTHLGRLAAYLRMLGFDALYQNDYRDEVLADISRREDRILLTRDRGLLKRSKVRRGYLIRSNAPQDQAVEVLRRYRLSGAVAPLTRCLHCNGRLRPVDKAEVADRLPPRTREFYHEFATCSSCGRVYWPGSHYRRMRGLIEETLAQSGE
;
A
#
# COMPACT_ATOMS: atom_id res chain seq x y z
N MET A 1 10.80 20.19 24.20
CA MET A 1 10.63 18.82 24.75
C MET A 1 10.70 18.99 26.24
N GLN A 2 9.58 18.95 26.95
CA GLN A 2 9.58 18.86 28.39
C GLN A 2 8.56 17.81 28.76
N VAL A 3 9.03 16.80 29.46
CA VAL A 3 8.19 15.85 30.17
C VAL A 3 8.22 16.35 31.61
N TRP A 4 7.14 16.96 32.09
CA TRP A 4 6.83 17.06 33.52
C TRP A 4 5.31 17.09 33.70
N ALA A 5 4.85 16.30 34.66
CA ALA A 5 3.46 16.19 35.11
C ALA A 5 3.03 17.47 35.85
N GLY A 6 1.73 17.76 35.83
CA GLY A 6 1.16 18.95 36.46
C GLY A 6 0.97 18.82 37.97
N VAL A 7 1.06 19.96 38.65
CA VAL A 7 0.14 20.36 39.72
C VAL A 7 0.00 21.90 39.66
N ASP A 8 -1.26 22.33 39.68
CA ASP A 8 -1.80 23.66 40.03
C ASP A 8 -1.59 24.89 39.12
N GLY A 9 -2.69 25.28 38.46
CA GLY A 9 -3.37 26.52 38.85
C GLY A 9 -3.15 27.80 38.03
N SER A 10 -4.02 28.00 37.03
CA SER A 10 -4.43 29.27 36.40
C SER A 10 -3.57 29.85 35.26
N TRP A 11 -4.21 30.06 34.10
CA TRP A 11 -3.75 30.93 33.02
C TRP A 11 -4.90 31.86 32.61
N SER A 12 -4.66 33.16 32.69
CA SER A 12 -5.54 34.22 32.20
C SER A 12 -5.43 34.35 30.68
N LEU A 13 -6.58 34.42 30.02
CA LEU A 13 -6.73 34.71 28.59
C LEU A 13 -6.31 36.15 28.27
N LEU A 14 -5.47 36.33 27.25
CA LEU A 14 -5.51 37.53 26.42
C LEU A 14 -5.41 37.18 24.93
N SER A 15 -6.50 37.52 24.26
CA SER A 15 -6.76 37.47 22.83
C SER A 15 -6.05 38.60 22.09
N ALA A 16 -5.53 38.33 20.90
CA ALA A 16 -5.40 39.22 19.73
C ALA A 16 -4.56 38.45 18.68
N GLY A 17 -4.78 38.50 17.38
CA GLY A 17 -5.60 39.36 16.54
C GLY A 17 -5.32 38.94 15.08
N TYR A 18 -6.27 39.27 14.22
CA TYR A 18 -6.46 38.79 12.86
C TYR A 18 -5.65 39.61 11.82
N ASP A 19 -5.68 39.16 10.56
CA ASP A 19 -5.35 39.83 9.28
C ASP A 19 -3.89 40.00 8.81
N ALA A 20 -3.57 39.44 7.63
CA ALA A 20 -3.80 40.15 6.36
C ALA A 20 -3.34 39.37 5.11
N VAL A 21 -4.20 39.47 4.10
CA VAL A 21 -4.13 39.04 2.70
C VAL A 21 -3.04 39.78 1.90
N ARG A 22 -2.42 39.14 0.88
CA ARG A 22 -2.26 39.70 -0.49
C ARG A 22 -1.74 38.71 -1.56
N ARG A 23 -2.35 38.83 -2.74
CA ARG A 23 -2.20 38.09 -4.02
C ARG A 23 -1.00 38.62 -4.83
N GLY A 24 -0.22 37.79 -5.52
CA GLY A 24 -0.33 37.40 -6.96
C GLY A 24 0.95 37.85 -7.73
N PRO A 25 1.12 37.67 -9.06
CA PRO A 25 0.69 36.63 -10.02
C PRO A 25 1.92 35.85 -10.62
N GLY A 26 1.79 34.68 -11.25
CA GLY A 26 1.58 34.55 -12.70
C GLY A 26 2.88 34.23 -13.47
N ALA A 27 3.15 32.95 -13.76
CA ALA A 27 4.07 32.54 -14.82
C ALA A 27 3.59 31.21 -15.44
N ARG A 28 3.11 31.28 -16.68
CA ARG A 28 2.75 30.13 -17.52
C ARG A 28 4.03 29.60 -18.17
N ALA A 29 4.34 28.32 -17.97
CA ALA A 29 5.33 27.63 -18.78
C ALA A 29 4.58 26.73 -19.78
N HIS A 30 4.75 27.05 -21.05
CA HIS A 30 4.35 26.22 -22.19
C HIS A 30 5.38 25.10 -22.34
N TYR A 31 4.92 23.86 -22.47
CA TYR A 31 5.77 22.77 -22.96
C TYR A 31 5.05 22.09 -24.12
N THR A 32 5.74 22.08 -25.26
CA THR A 32 5.41 21.39 -26.50
C THR A 32 5.62 19.89 -26.32
N VAL A 33 4.73 19.11 -26.95
CA VAL A 33 4.74 17.64 -26.94
C VAL A 33 5.38 17.19 -28.24
N ASP A 34 6.55 16.56 -28.15
CA ASP A 34 7.14 15.79 -29.25
C ASP A 34 7.30 14.32 -28.79
N ALA A 35 6.54 13.43 -29.42
CA ALA A 35 6.86 12.00 -29.58
C ALA A 35 7.65 11.85 -30.91
N PRO A 36 8.50 10.83 -31.17
CA PRO A 36 8.36 9.44 -30.75
C PRO A 36 9.69 8.70 -30.43
N GLY A 37 9.61 7.43 -30.01
CA GLY A 37 10.77 6.54 -30.00
C GLY A 37 10.57 5.27 -29.17
N ALA A 38 9.94 4.25 -29.77
CA ALA A 38 9.87 2.91 -29.21
C ALA A 38 11.29 2.34 -28.99
N LYS A 39 11.68 2.14 -27.73
CA LYS A 39 12.84 1.32 -27.35
C LYS A 39 12.44 0.38 -26.22
N GLY A 40 12.80 -0.89 -26.41
CA GLY A 40 12.30 -2.05 -25.69
C GLY A 40 12.38 -1.96 -24.17
N VAL A 41 11.31 -2.44 -23.53
CA VAL A 41 11.21 -2.60 -22.09
C VAL A 41 12.11 -3.77 -21.65
N PRO A 42 13.04 -3.59 -20.71
CA PRO A 42 13.81 -4.70 -20.16
C PRO A 42 12.90 -5.60 -19.32
N ARG A 43 12.97 -6.92 -19.56
CA ARG A 43 12.31 -7.96 -18.75
C ARG A 43 12.84 -7.90 -17.31
N ARG A 44 12.14 -7.19 -16.42
CA ARG A 44 12.33 -7.31 -14.97
C ARG A 44 11.68 -8.60 -14.50
N ALA A 45 12.37 -9.33 -13.61
CA ALA A 45 11.81 -10.47 -12.90
C ALA A 45 10.64 -9.98 -12.03
N THR A 46 9.41 -10.10 -12.53
CA THR A 46 8.20 -9.83 -11.78
C THR A 46 8.08 -10.90 -10.70
N ARG A 47 8.24 -10.50 -9.44
CA ARG A 47 7.98 -11.39 -8.31
C ARG A 47 6.46 -11.55 -8.21
N PHE A 48 5.93 -12.65 -8.76
CA PHE A 48 4.49 -12.92 -8.73
C PHE A 48 4.02 -13.08 -7.28
N PRO A 49 2.84 -12.54 -6.92
CA PRO A 49 2.27 -12.77 -5.60
C PRO A 49 2.12 -14.26 -5.38
N SER A 50 2.51 -14.74 -4.19
CA SER A 50 2.36 -16.15 -3.82
C SER A 50 0.91 -16.59 -4.08
N PRO A 51 0.67 -17.70 -4.80
CA PRO A 51 -0.70 -18.16 -5.05
C PRO A 51 -1.42 -18.38 -3.72
N GLY A 52 -2.74 -18.21 -3.68
CA GLY A 52 -3.57 -18.15 -2.47
C GLY A 52 -3.54 -19.37 -1.54
N TRP A 53 -2.68 -20.36 -1.77
CA TRP A 53 -2.39 -21.46 -0.83
C TRP A 53 -1.83 -20.96 0.50
N ALA A 54 -1.17 -19.79 0.53
CA ALA A 54 -0.52 -19.26 1.74
C ALA A 54 -1.44 -18.38 2.61
N ALA A 55 -2.55 -17.87 2.07
CA ALA A 55 -3.38 -16.88 2.76
C ALA A 55 -4.85 -17.31 2.81
N ARG A 56 -5.20 -17.97 3.93
CA ARG A 56 -6.56 -18.29 4.41
C ARG A 56 -7.22 -19.52 3.78
N GLY A 57 -7.19 -20.60 4.56
CA GLY A 57 -8.03 -21.78 4.38
C GLY A 57 -7.27 -23.01 4.86
N ARG A 58 -7.56 -23.47 6.08
CA ARG A 58 -7.02 -24.74 6.59
C ARG A 58 -7.42 -25.83 5.60
N PHE A 59 -6.45 -26.37 4.89
CA PHE A 59 -6.58 -27.62 4.17
C PHE A 59 -6.96 -28.69 5.19
N ARG A 60 -8.23 -29.10 5.21
CA ARG A 60 -8.68 -30.29 5.89
C ARG A 60 -9.05 -31.29 4.81
N PRO A 61 -8.20 -32.28 4.50
CA PRO A 61 -8.69 -33.44 3.78
C PRO A 61 -9.79 -34.07 4.64
N ARG A 62 -10.98 -34.28 4.06
CA ARG A 62 -11.98 -35.13 4.71
C ARG A 62 -11.40 -36.55 4.72
N PRO A 63 -11.34 -37.25 5.86
CA PRO A 63 -11.00 -38.67 5.85
C PRO A 63 -12.17 -39.41 5.18
N GLY A 64 -11.99 -39.74 3.91
CA GLY A 64 -12.79 -40.77 3.25
C GLY A 64 -12.30 -42.12 3.76
N ARG A 65 -13.23 -42.87 4.36
CA ARG A 65 -13.24 -44.32 4.65
C ARG A 65 -11.93 -45.05 4.30
N GLU A 66 -11.23 -45.51 5.34
CA GLU A 66 -10.06 -46.38 5.23
C GLU A 66 -10.34 -47.57 4.32
N VAL A 67 -9.66 -47.59 3.17
CA VAL A 67 -9.45 -48.78 2.35
C VAL A 67 -7.95 -49.06 2.45
N GLY A 68 -7.62 -50.33 2.71
CA GLY A 68 -6.32 -50.80 3.18
C GLY A 68 -5.12 -50.39 2.32
N ALA A 69 -3.95 -50.46 2.97
CA ALA A 69 -2.65 -50.17 2.42
C ALA A 69 -2.30 -51.05 1.20
N GLU A 70 -2.48 -50.50 0.00
CA GLU A 70 -1.82 -50.90 -1.26
C GLU A 70 -2.07 -49.81 -2.32
N GLY A 71 -1.00 -49.14 -2.79
CA GLY A 71 -1.04 -48.15 -3.87
C GLY A 71 -1.21 -46.68 -3.45
N ALA A 72 -0.16 -46.05 -2.91
CA ALA A 72 -0.14 -44.60 -2.76
C ALA A 72 -0.09 -43.94 -4.15
N VAL A 73 -1.23 -43.44 -4.63
CA VAL A 73 -1.30 -42.76 -5.92
C VAL A 73 -0.56 -41.43 -5.79
N ASP A 74 0.58 -41.32 -6.47
CA ASP A 74 1.27 -40.05 -6.63
C ASP A 74 0.32 -39.04 -7.26
N ASN A 75 0.07 -37.92 -6.59
CA ASN A 75 -0.92 -36.93 -7.02
C ASN A 75 -0.26 -35.56 -7.18
N VAL A 76 -0.74 -34.81 -8.16
CA VAL A 76 -0.50 -33.37 -8.29
C VAL A 76 -1.76 -32.59 -7.96
N TRP A 77 -1.60 -31.36 -7.49
CA TRP A 77 -2.71 -30.49 -7.12
C TRP A 77 -2.80 -29.33 -8.09
N ILE A 78 -3.84 -29.31 -8.92
CA ILE A 78 -4.02 -28.30 -9.97
C ILE A 78 -5.18 -27.39 -9.60
N ARG A 79 -4.97 -26.07 -9.70
CA ARG A 79 -6.02 -25.07 -9.52
C ARG A 79 -6.07 -24.14 -10.73
N CYS A 80 -7.23 -24.11 -11.39
CA CYS A 80 -7.52 -23.17 -12.47
C CYS A 80 -8.13 -21.88 -11.91
N TYR A 81 -7.76 -20.74 -12.50
CA TYR A 81 -8.24 -19.40 -12.13
C TYR A 81 -9.05 -18.77 -13.27
N GLY A 82 -9.77 -17.68 -12.98
CA GLY A 82 -10.53 -16.94 -14.00
C GLY A 82 -11.57 -17.80 -14.74
N GLU A 83 -11.78 -17.49 -16.03
CA GLU A 83 -12.73 -18.19 -16.92
C GLU A 83 -12.42 -19.67 -17.13
N LEU A 84 -11.20 -20.15 -16.84
CA LEU A 84 -10.89 -21.59 -16.93
C LEU A 84 -11.78 -22.46 -16.04
N ASN A 85 -12.39 -21.87 -15.01
CA ASN A 85 -13.32 -22.59 -14.15
C ASN A 85 -14.64 -22.96 -14.85
N ASP A 86 -14.99 -22.30 -15.96
CA ASP A 86 -16.21 -22.62 -16.70
C ASP A 86 -16.07 -23.94 -17.48
N LEU A 87 -14.84 -24.31 -17.82
CA LEU A 87 -14.45 -25.56 -18.47
C LEU A 87 -14.44 -26.75 -17.49
N LEU A 88 -14.37 -26.49 -16.18
CA LEU A 88 -14.31 -27.53 -15.16
C LEU A 88 -15.73 -27.99 -14.74
N PRO A 89 -15.88 -29.27 -14.32
CA PRO A 89 -17.09 -29.76 -13.66
C PRO A 89 -17.43 -28.92 -12.42
N ALA A 90 -18.72 -28.69 -12.16
CA ALA A 90 -19.19 -27.80 -11.08
C ALA A 90 -18.56 -28.08 -9.70
N GLY A 91 -18.32 -29.35 -9.37
CA GLY A 91 -17.70 -29.76 -8.11
C GLY A 91 -16.19 -29.47 -7.98
N GLN A 92 -15.53 -29.16 -9.10
CA GLN A 92 -14.08 -28.93 -9.22
C GLN A 92 -13.72 -27.45 -9.42
N ARG A 93 -14.72 -26.59 -9.64
CA ARG A 93 -14.51 -25.14 -9.79
C ARG A 93 -13.98 -24.49 -8.50
N GLN A 94 -13.16 -23.47 -8.69
CA GLN A 94 -12.61 -22.56 -7.68
C GLN A 94 -11.86 -23.26 -6.54
N ARG A 95 -11.33 -24.46 -6.79
CA ARG A 95 -10.57 -25.27 -5.81
C ARG A 95 -9.41 -25.99 -6.49
N ALA A 96 -8.51 -26.52 -5.67
CA ALA A 96 -7.49 -27.43 -6.16
C ALA A 96 -8.09 -28.83 -6.36
N VAL A 97 -7.79 -29.44 -7.49
CA VAL A 97 -8.19 -30.80 -7.87
C VAL A 97 -6.96 -31.68 -7.80
N ALA A 98 -7.07 -32.83 -7.13
CA ALA A 98 -6.04 -33.84 -7.14
C ALA A 98 -6.11 -34.61 -8.46
N GLN A 99 -5.00 -34.65 -9.20
CA GLN A 99 -4.88 -35.40 -10.44
C GLN A 99 -3.80 -36.49 -10.28
N PRO A 100 -4.10 -37.75 -10.62
CA PRO A 100 -3.11 -38.82 -10.54
C PRO A 100 -1.94 -38.59 -11.50
N LEU A 101 -0.72 -38.62 -10.98
CA LEU A 101 0.52 -38.37 -11.71
C LEU A 101 0.78 -39.41 -12.82
N PHE A 102 0.35 -40.65 -12.62
CA PHE A 102 0.57 -41.73 -13.60
C PHE A 102 -0.15 -41.52 -14.95
N LEU A 103 -1.11 -40.61 -15.01
CA LEU A 103 -1.84 -40.26 -16.23
C LEU A 103 -1.21 -39.10 -17.02
N THR A 104 -0.16 -38.44 -16.49
CA THR A 104 0.27 -37.12 -16.98
C THR A 104 1.80 -37.05 -17.05
N ARG A 105 2.38 -36.90 -18.25
CA ARG A 105 3.85 -36.78 -18.40
C ARG A 105 4.34 -35.35 -18.25
N SER A 106 3.49 -34.40 -18.64
CA SER A 106 3.75 -32.95 -18.59
C SER A 106 2.62 -32.21 -17.88
N VAL A 107 2.85 -30.93 -17.54
CA VAL A 107 1.80 -30.05 -17.04
C VAL A 107 0.66 -29.91 -18.06
N LYS A 108 0.97 -29.83 -19.36
CA LYS A 108 -0.03 -29.77 -20.43
C LYS A 108 -1.00 -30.95 -20.37
N ASP A 109 -0.49 -32.17 -20.31
CA ASP A 109 -1.35 -33.37 -20.25
C ASP A 109 -2.27 -33.34 -19.03
N ALA A 110 -1.75 -32.86 -17.90
CA ALA A 110 -2.51 -32.77 -16.65
C ALA A 110 -3.62 -31.73 -16.71
N ILE A 111 -3.37 -30.59 -17.35
CA ILE A 111 -4.37 -29.54 -17.59
C ILE A 111 -5.45 -30.02 -18.57
N GLU A 112 -5.04 -30.66 -19.67
CA GLU A 112 -5.97 -31.20 -20.68
C GLU A 112 -6.83 -32.33 -20.10
N ALA A 113 -6.28 -33.17 -19.22
CA ALA A 113 -7.02 -34.21 -18.52
C ALA A 113 -8.09 -33.67 -17.55
N LEU A 114 -8.00 -32.39 -17.15
CA LEU A 114 -9.06 -31.70 -16.40
C LEU A 114 -10.15 -31.10 -17.32
N GLY A 115 -9.98 -31.19 -18.64
CA GLY A 115 -10.87 -30.61 -19.63
C GLY A 115 -10.54 -29.17 -20.01
N VAL A 116 -9.37 -28.65 -19.61
CA VAL A 116 -8.92 -27.31 -19.97
C VAL A 116 -8.00 -27.39 -21.20
N PRO A 117 -8.37 -26.82 -22.36
CA PRO A 117 -7.47 -26.76 -23.51
C PRO A 117 -6.25 -25.88 -23.20
N HIS A 118 -5.06 -26.33 -23.54
CA HIS A 118 -3.83 -25.54 -23.34
C HIS A 118 -3.84 -24.20 -24.09
N THR A 119 -4.65 -24.08 -25.15
CA THR A 119 -4.85 -22.82 -25.90
C THR A 119 -5.58 -21.74 -25.10
N GLU A 120 -6.30 -22.13 -24.05
CA GLU A 120 -6.97 -21.22 -23.12
C GLU A 120 -6.04 -20.79 -21.98
N VAL A 121 -4.77 -21.22 -21.98
CA VAL A 121 -3.82 -20.99 -20.88
C VAL A 121 -2.72 -20.01 -21.30
N ASP A 122 -2.46 -19.02 -20.45
CA ASP A 122 -1.43 -18.00 -20.67
C ASP A 122 -0.29 -18.08 -19.64
N LEU A 123 -0.58 -18.48 -18.40
CA LEU A 123 0.42 -18.63 -17.35
C LEU A 123 0.20 -19.90 -16.54
N ILE A 124 1.29 -20.64 -16.35
CA ILE A 124 1.38 -21.81 -15.49
C ILE A 124 2.44 -21.53 -14.42
N LEU A 125 2.07 -21.75 -13.16
CA LEU A 125 3.01 -21.73 -12.04
C LEU A 125 3.08 -23.10 -11.39
N VAL A 126 4.27 -23.68 -11.29
CA VAL A 126 4.52 -24.89 -10.49
C VAL A 126 5.27 -24.49 -9.24
N ASN A 127 4.64 -24.73 -8.07
CA ASN A 127 5.16 -24.34 -6.77
C ASN A 127 5.52 -22.84 -6.64
N GLY A 128 4.90 -22.00 -7.48
CA GLY A 128 5.10 -20.54 -7.51
C GLY A 128 6.05 -20.05 -8.60
N GLU A 129 6.74 -20.95 -9.29
CA GLU A 129 7.66 -20.59 -10.38
C GLU A 129 6.98 -20.74 -11.75
N PRO A 130 7.17 -19.80 -12.68
CA PRO A 130 6.61 -19.88 -14.02
C PRO A 130 7.28 -20.99 -14.84
N VAL A 131 6.48 -21.79 -15.53
CA VAL A 131 6.95 -22.90 -16.36
C VAL A 131 6.23 -22.91 -17.72
N ASP A 132 6.79 -23.66 -18.67
CA ASP A 132 6.14 -23.95 -19.95
C ASP A 132 5.19 -25.15 -19.85
N LEU A 133 4.51 -25.43 -20.96
CA LEU A 133 3.55 -26.54 -21.08
C LEU A 133 4.20 -27.92 -20.96
N ASP A 134 5.46 -28.04 -21.36
CA ASP A 134 6.20 -29.31 -21.41
C ASP A 134 6.87 -29.66 -20.06
N HIS A 135 6.75 -28.79 -19.06
CA HIS A 135 7.33 -29.01 -17.74
C HIS A 135 6.90 -30.35 -17.13
N PRO A 136 7.85 -31.19 -16.68
CA PRO A 136 7.53 -32.47 -16.07
C PRO A 136 7.02 -32.28 -14.64
N LEU A 137 5.96 -33.00 -14.28
CA LEU A 137 5.35 -32.95 -12.97
C LEU A 137 5.93 -33.99 -12.00
N ARG A 138 5.94 -33.65 -10.71
CA ARG A 138 6.35 -34.52 -9.59
C ARG A 138 5.23 -34.68 -8.59
N SER A 139 5.24 -35.81 -7.88
CA SER A 139 4.29 -36.07 -6.80
C SER A 139 4.30 -34.94 -5.77
N GLY A 140 3.12 -34.42 -5.44
CA GLY A 140 2.93 -33.31 -4.52
C GLY A 140 3.01 -31.91 -5.14
N ASP A 141 3.35 -31.77 -6.42
CA ASP A 141 3.43 -30.47 -7.08
C ASP A 141 2.11 -29.70 -7.02
N ARG A 142 2.23 -28.38 -6.87
CA ARG A 142 1.10 -27.44 -6.87
C ARG A 142 1.12 -26.61 -8.14
N VAL A 143 0.16 -26.85 -9.01
CA VAL A 143 0.03 -26.18 -10.31
C VAL A 143 -1.06 -25.13 -10.23
N SER A 144 -0.73 -23.88 -10.58
CA SER A 144 -1.70 -22.80 -10.78
C SER A 144 -1.77 -22.46 -12.26
N VAL A 145 -2.98 -22.47 -12.82
CA VAL A 145 -3.22 -22.27 -14.25
C VAL A 145 -4.10 -21.05 -14.45
N TYR A 146 -3.65 -20.10 -15.25
CA TYR A 146 -4.32 -18.83 -15.50
C TYR A 146 -4.67 -18.68 -16.99
N PRO A 147 -5.86 -18.14 -17.31
CA PRO A 147 -6.23 -17.80 -18.67
C PRO A 147 -5.48 -16.54 -19.15
N PRO A 148 -5.53 -16.22 -20.45
CA PRO A 148 -5.10 -14.94 -21.00
C PRO A 148 -5.64 -13.76 -20.19
N PHE A 149 -4.73 -12.93 -19.69
CA PHE A 149 -5.12 -11.72 -18.98
C PHE A 149 -5.66 -10.70 -19.96
N THR A 150 -6.97 -10.44 -19.92
CA THR A 150 -7.58 -9.33 -20.68
C THR A 150 -7.56 -8.04 -19.85
N SER A 151 -6.88 -7.01 -20.36
CA SER A 151 -7.04 -5.65 -19.85
C SER A 151 -8.24 -4.99 -20.54
N LEU A 152 -9.18 -4.47 -19.78
CA LEU A 152 -10.26 -3.64 -20.34
C LEU A 152 -9.69 -2.26 -20.69
N ASP A 153 -9.48 -2.00 -21.98
CA ASP A 153 -9.20 -0.64 -22.45
C ASP A 153 -10.49 0.18 -22.37
N LEU A 154 -10.48 1.18 -21.49
CA LEU A 154 -11.61 2.08 -21.29
C LEU A 154 -11.58 3.28 -22.23
N GLY A 155 -10.50 3.47 -23.02
CA GLY A 155 -10.32 4.64 -23.88
C GLY A 155 -10.66 5.95 -23.17
N ASP A 156 -11.53 6.73 -23.81
CA ASP A 156 -12.03 8.03 -23.33
C ASP A 156 -13.33 7.95 -22.54
N LEU A 157 -13.78 6.76 -22.13
CA LEU A 157 -15.00 6.61 -21.33
C LEU A 157 -14.89 7.39 -20.01
N PRO A 158 -16.00 8.01 -19.54
CA PRO A 158 -15.99 8.82 -18.34
C PRO A 158 -15.62 7.98 -17.11
N ARG A 159 -14.55 8.39 -16.42
CA ARG A 159 -14.07 7.71 -15.21
C ARG A 159 -14.82 8.24 -13.99
N LEU A 160 -15.39 7.33 -13.20
CA LEU A 160 -16.05 7.67 -11.93
C LEU A 160 -15.05 8.11 -10.85
N GLN A 161 -13.83 7.58 -10.91
CA GLN A 161 -12.75 8.00 -10.01
C GLN A 161 -12.14 9.30 -10.54
N PRO A 162 -12.02 10.34 -9.69
CA PRO A 162 -11.34 11.56 -10.09
C PRO A 162 -9.88 11.27 -10.49
N PRO A 163 -9.29 12.04 -11.43
CA PRO A 163 -7.93 11.81 -11.90
C PRO A 163 -6.92 11.90 -10.74
N PRO A 164 -5.76 11.23 -10.82
CA PRO A 164 -4.72 11.33 -9.80
C PRO A 164 -4.37 12.80 -9.50
N LEU A 165 -4.08 13.11 -8.24
CA LEU A 165 -3.63 14.45 -7.85
C LEU A 165 -2.13 14.60 -8.11
N PRO A 166 -1.65 15.80 -8.51
CA PRO A 166 -0.22 16.08 -8.63
C PRO A 166 0.54 15.82 -7.33
N GLU A 167 -0.08 16.14 -6.19
CA GLU A 167 0.44 15.87 -4.84
C GLU A 167 -0.60 15.13 -3.99
N ALA A 168 -0.19 14.02 -3.39
CA ALA A 168 -1.05 13.27 -2.48
C ALA A 168 -1.15 13.97 -1.12
N ARG A 169 -2.36 14.45 -0.80
CA ARG A 169 -2.71 15.02 0.50
C ARG A 169 -3.83 14.22 1.13
N PHE A 170 -3.70 13.96 2.42
CA PHE A 170 -4.57 13.08 3.17
C PHE A 170 -5.27 13.82 4.31
N VAL A 171 -6.46 13.33 4.63
CA VAL A 171 -7.12 13.55 5.91
C VAL A 171 -7.50 12.17 6.45
N LEU A 172 -7.22 11.93 7.72
CA LEU A 172 -7.37 10.62 8.34
C LEU A 172 -8.41 10.65 9.45
N ASP A 173 -9.18 9.58 9.50
CA ASP A 173 -10.08 9.22 10.60
C ASP A 173 -9.32 9.09 11.95
N THR A 174 -10.02 9.31 13.06
CA THR A 174 -9.52 9.32 14.45
C THR A 174 -8.84 8.00 14.84
N HIS A 175 -9.25 6.88 14.24
CA HIS A 175 -8.64 5.56 14.48
C HIS A 175 -7.30 5.33 13.77
N LEU A 176 -6.85 6.28 12.93
CA LEU A 176 -5.68 6.14 12.07
C LEU A 176 -4.51 7.06 12.47
N GLY A 177 -4.43 7.48 13.74
CA GLY A 177 -3.39 8.40 14.21
C GLY A 177 -1.95 7.90 13.99
N ARG A 178 -1.69 6.60 14.16
CA ARG A 178 -0.36 6.03 13.87
C ARG A 178 -0.03 6.06 12.38
N LEU A 179 -1.02 5.79 11.52
CA LEU A 179 -0.86 5.91 10.07
C LEU A 179 -0.58 7.37 9.68
N ALA A 180 -1.28 8.34 10.29
CA ALA A 180 -1.02 9.75 10.04
C ALA A 180 0.44 10.14 10.37
N ALA A 181 0.98 9.63 11.48
CA ALA A 181 2.38 9.82 11.82
C ALA A 181 3.33 9.19 10.80
N TYR A 182 3.04 7.99 10.29
CA TYR A 182 3.86 7.33 9.28
C TYR A 182 3.81 8.06 7.92
N LEU A 183 2.64 8.53 7.49
CA LEU A 183 2.53 9.32 6.26
C LEU A 183 3.31 10.64 6.37
N ARG A 184 3.25 11.34 7.53
CA ARG A 184 4.07 12.54 7.78
C ARG A 184 5.57 12.22 7.79
N MET A 185 5.94 11.07 8.35
CA MET A 185 7.33 10.59 8.36
C MET A 185 7.86 10.33 6.95
N LEU A 186 7.01 9.81 6.05
CA LEU A 186 7.29 9.63 4.63
C LEU A 186 7.24 10.94 3.82
N GLY A 187 6.85 12.07 4.43
CA GLY A 187 6.81 13.39 3.80
C GLY A 187 5.45 13.84 3.27
N PHE A 188 4.41 13.02 3.41
CA PHE A 188 3.08 13.36 2.89
C PHE A 188 2.32 14.31 3.81
N ASP A 189 1.51 15.16 3.19
CA ASP A 189 0.58 16.03 3.90
C ASP A 189 -0.56 15.20 4.49
N ALA A 190 -0.57 14.98 5.79
CA ALA A 190 -1.56 14.12 6.45
C ALA A 190 -2.20 14.81 7.65
N LEU A 191 -3.41 15.35 7.46
CA LEU A 191 -4.20 15.94 8.53
C LEU A 191 -4.82 14.84 9.40
N TYR A 192 -4.74 15.05 10.71
CA TYR A 192 -5.30 14.18 11.72
C TYR A 192 -5.46 14.97 13.01
N GLN A 193 -6.63 14.84 13.63
CA GLN A 193 -6.91 15.21 15.01
C GLN A 193 -7.76 14.09 15.63
N ASN A 194 -7.62 13.90 16.95
CA ASN A 194 -8.28 12.81 17.67
C ASN A 194 -9.79 13.02 17.88
N ASP A 195 -10.29 14.23 17.65
CA ASP A 195 -11.66 14.68 17.86
C ASP A 195 -12.39 15.06 16.56
N TYR A 196 -11.79 14.77 15.40
CA TYR A 196 -12.47 14.97 14.12
C TYR A 196 -13.72 14.11 14.02
N ARG A 197 -14.87 14.77 13.90
CA ARG A 197 -16.14 14.15 13.55
C ARG A 197 -16.19 13.82 12.06
N ASP A 198 -16.96 12.81 11.70
CA ASP A 198 -17.21 12.40 10.32
C ASP A 198 -17.60 13.57 9.39
N GLU A 199 -18.49 14.46 9.84
CA GLU A 199 -18.91 15.62 9.06
C GLU A 199 -17.71 16.54 8.73
N VAL A 200 -16.85 16.76 9.72
CA VAL A 200 -15.64 17.59 9.59
C VAL A 200 -14.64 16.92 8.64
N LEU A 201 -14.45 15.60 8.76
CA LEU A 201 -13.58 14.82 7.86
C LEU A 201 -14.04 14.94 6.40
N ALA A 202 -15.34 14.77 6.16
CA ALA A 202 -15.93 14.89 4.83
C ALA A 202 -15.82 16.31 4.26
N ASP A 203 -15.99 17.34 5.11
CA ASP A 203 -15.84 18.74 4.71
C ASP A 203 -14.39 19.11 4.38
N ILE A 204 -13.42 18.69 5.19
CA ILE A 204 -11.99 18.89 4.91
C ILE A 204 -11.61 18.17 3.61
N SER A 205 -12.01 16.91 3.45
CA SER A 205 -11.77 16.14 2.22
C SER A 205 -12.30 16.87 0.99
N ARG A 206 -13.53 17.38 1.05
CA ARG A 206 -14.17 18.07 -0.07
C ARG A 206 -13.57 19.44 -0.36
N ARG A 207 -13.29 20.23 0.67
CA ARG A 207 -12.82 21.63 0.54
C ARG A 207 -11.37 21.70 0.10
N GLU A 208 -10.53 20.80 0.59
CA GLU A 208 -9.09 20.79 0.31
C GLU A 208 -8.69 19.72 -0.74
N ASP A 209 -9.67 19.05 -1.34
CA ASP A 209 -9.48 17.92 -2.28
C ASP A 209 -8.49 16.87 -1.74
N ARG A 210 -8.65 16.52 -0.45
CA ARG A 210 -7.81 15.54 0.23
C ARG A 210 -8.40 14.14 0.11
N ILE A 211 -7.52 13.16 -0.01
CA ILE A 211 -7.85 11.75 0.07
C ILE A 211 -8.23 11.42 1.51
N LEU A 212 -9.48 10.99 1.72
CA LEU A 212 -9.96 10.54 3.03
C LEU A 212 -9.58 9.08 3.27
N LEU A 213 -8.77 8.83 4.29
CA LEU A 213 -8.44 7.49 4.75
C LEU A 213 -9.26 7.16 5.99
N THR A 214 -9.98 6.05 5.95
CA THR A 214 -10.83 5.60 7.06
C THR A 214 -10.97 4.09 7.06
N ARG A 215 -11.40 3.54 8.19
CA ARG A 215 -11.87 2.15 8.31
C ARG A 215 -13.38 2.02 8.33
N ASP A 216 -14.09 3.14 8.38
CA ASP A 216 -15.54 3.20 8.31
C ASP A 216 -16.03 3.32 6.86
N ARG A 217 -16.89 2.39 6.46
CA ARG A 217 -17.56 2.41 5.17
C ARG A 217 -18.65 3.48 5.11
N GLY A 218 -19.28 3.81 6.23
CA GLY A 218 -20.31 4.84 6.33
C GLY A 218 -19.76 6.21 5.94
N LEU A 219 -18.60 6.58 6.49
CA LEU A 219 -17.88 7.79 6.13
C LEU A 219 -17.58 7.90 4.62
N LEU A 220 -17.12 6.82 3.98
CA LEU A 220 -16.87 6.82 2.52
C LEU A 220 -18.12 6.89 1.65
N LYS A 221 -19.30 6.58 2.19
CA LYS A 221 -20.59 6.69 1.45
C LYS A 221 -21.15 8.11 1.43
N ARG A 222 -20.57 9.05 2.18
CA ARG A 222 -21.03 10.45 2.19
C ARG A 222 -20.74 11.10 0.84
N SER A 223 -21.75 11.73 0.24
CA SER A 223 -21.67 12.36 -1.09
C SER A 223 -20.58 13.43 -1.24
N LYS A 224 -20.15 14.05 -0.13
CA LYS A 224 -19.04 15.01 -0.10
C LYS A 224 -17.68 14.37 -0.37
N VAL A 225 -17.52 13.08 -0.06
CA VAL A 225 -16.24 12.35 -0.19
C VAL A 225 -16.05 11.92 -1.64
N ARG A 226 -15.27 12.68 -2.40
CA ARG A 226 -14.93 12.36 -3.80
C ARG A 226 -13.75 11.41 -3.93
N ARG A 227 -12.82 11.47 -2.98
CA ARG A 227 -11.58 10.68 -2.96
C ARG A 227 -11.43 10.07 -1.59
N GLY A 228 -11.47 8.76 -1.51
CA GLY A 228 -11.24 8.08 -0.26
C GLY A 228 -10.85 6.63 -0.45
N TYR A 229 -10.34 6.05 0.61
CA TYR A 229 -9.92 4.66 0.61
C TYR A 229 -10.18 4.01 1.97
N LEU A 230 -10.74 2.80 1.89
CA LEU A 230 -11.02 1.96 3.05
C LEU A 230 -9.76 1.20 3.42
N ILE A 231 -9.12 1.59 4.51
CA ILE A 231 -7.93 0.92 5.03
C ILE A 231 -8.31 -0.49 5.52
N ARG A 232 -7.68 -1.51 4.94
CA ARG A 232 -7.97 -2.92 5.21
C ARG A 232 -7.04 -3.49 6.27
N SER A 233 -5.80 -3.03 6.31
CA SER A 233 -4.77 -3.53 7.22
C SER A 233 -5.01 -3.07 8.66
N ASN A 234 -4.64 -3.92 9.63
CA ASN A 234 -4.71 -3.61 11.05
C ASN A 234 -3.40 -3.02 11.58
N ALA A 235 -2.26 -3.48 11.05
CA ALA A 235 -0.94 -3.03 11.48
C ALA A 235 -0.59 -1.68 10.84
N PRO A 236 -0.19 -0.65 11.60
CA PRO A 236 0.07 0.68 11.06
C PRO A 236 1.12 0.75 9.94
N GLN A 237 2.12 -0.13 9.97
CA GLN A 237 3.13 -0.21 8.93
C GLN A 237 2.54 -0.77 7.63
N ASP A 238 1.80 -1.87 7.72
CA ASP A 238 1.06 -2.44 6.59
C ASP A 238 0.04 -1.45 6.02
N GLN A 239 -0.59 -0.63 6.86
CA GLN A 239 -1.47 0.45 6.40
C GLN A 239 -0.71 1.49 5.56
N ALA A 240 0.52 1.84 5.93
CA ALA A 240 1.35 2.77 5.15
C ALA A 240 1.74 2.14 3.80
N VAL A 241 2.19 0.87 3.80
CA VAL A 241 2.48 0.08 2.59
C VAL A 241 1.25 0.02 1.68
N GLU A 242 0.07 -0.23 2.26
CA GLU A 242 -1.21 -0.30 1.56
C GLU A 242 -1.53 1.04 0.87
N VAL A 243 -1.34 2.17 1.54
CA VAL A 243 -1.54 3.51 0.96
C VAL A 243 -0.54 3.79 -0.16
N LEU A 244 0.75 3.50 0.06
CA LEU A 244 1.79 3.71 -0.95
C LEU A 244 1.49 2.94 -2.24
N ARG A 245 1.14 1.65 -2.13
CA ARG A 245 0.76 0.82 -3.28
C ARG A 245 -0.52 1.29 -3.96
N ARG A 246 -1.55 1.61 -3.17
CA ARG A 246 -2.87 2.01 -3.70
C ARG A 246 -2.78 3.24 -4.60
N TYR A 247 -1.86 4.16 -4.28
CA TYR A 247 -1.69 5.44 -4.94
C TYR A 247 -0.36 5.59 -5.68
N ARG A 248 0.46 4.52 -5.76
CA ARG A 248 1.80 4.51 -6.41
C ARG A 248 2.71 5.65 -5.95
N LEU A 249 2.85 5.79 -4.64
CA LEU A 249 3.51 6.95 -4.03
C LEU A 249 4.97 6.73 -3.65
N SER A 250 5.53 5.56 -3.92
CA SER A 250 6.91 5.23 -3.52
C SER A 250 7.93 6.20 -4.12
N GLY A 251 7.73 6.64 -5.37
CA GLY A 251 8.56 7.67 -6.01
C GLY A 251 8.35 9.11 -5.51
N ALA A 252 7.30 9.37 -4.75
CA ALA A 252 6.97 10.69 -4.19
C ALA A 252 7.35 10.83 -2.71
N VAL A 253 7.99 9.80 -2.12
CA VAL A 253 8.41 9.81 -0.72
C VAL A 253 9.54 10.82 -0.52
N ALA A 254 9.33 11.75 0.41
CA ALA A 254 10.27 12.80 0.78
C ALA A 254 10.45 12.80 2.32
N PRO A 255 11.21 11.83 2.86
CA PRO A 255 11.18 11.53 4.28
C PRO A 255 11.56 12.72 5.16
N LEU A 256 10.91 12.82 6.31
CA LEU A 256 11.27 13.76 7.38
C LEU A 256 11.29 15.24 6.93
N THR A 257 10.45 15.58 5.93
CA THR A 257 10.21 16.97 5.50
C THR A 257 9.02 17.62 6.22
N ARG A 258 8.28 16.84 7.03
CA ARG A 258 7.10 17.29 7.78
C ARG A 258 7.18 16.97 9.26
N CYS A 259 6.57 17.83 10.05
CA CYS A 259 6.44 17.66 11.48
C CYS A 259 5.49 16.50 11.79
N LEU A 260 6.00 15.47 12.46
CA LEU A 260 5.19 14.33 12.88
C LEU A 260 4.03 14.72 13.82
N HIS A 261 4.20 15.83 14.55
CA HIS A 261 3.21 16.31 15.51
C HIS A 261 2.07 17.10 14.85
N CYS A 262 2.38 18.15 14.08
CA CYS A 262 1.38 19.07 13.54
C CYS A 262 1.30 19.13 12.00
N ASN A 263 2.02 18.28 11.27
CA ASN A 263 2.04 18.22 9.79
C ASN A 263 2.72 19.42 9.06
N GLY A 264 3.13 20.46 9.80
CA GLY A 264 3.84 21.62 9.22
C GLY A 264 5.19 21.27 8.59
N ARG A 265 5.64 22.05 7.59
CA ARG A 265 6.93 21.84 6.91
C ARG A 265 8.11 22.07 7.84
N LEU A 266 9.08 21.17 7.78
CA LEU A 266 10.37 21.30 8.46
C LEU A 266 11.32 22.11 7.58
N ARG A 267 12.02 23.06 8.18
CA ARG A 267 13.11 23.80 7.55
C ARG A 267 14.42 23.52 8.29
N PRO A 268 15.56 23.42 7.60
CA PRO A 268 16.86 23.49 8.25
C PRO A 268 16.98 24.76 9.10
N VAL A 269 17.73 24.68 10.19
CA VAL A 269 17.97 25.81 11.09
C VAL A 269 19.38 25.72 11.67
N ASP A 270 20.03 26.87 11.82
CA ASP A 270 21.36 26.92 12.41
C ASP A 270 21.31 26.59 13.90
N LYS A 271 22.36 25.89 14.36
CA LYS A 271 22.50 25.49 15.77
C LYS A 271 22.41 26.68 16.72
N ALA A 272 22.94 27.84 16.31
CA ALA A 272 22.92 29.06 17.09
C ALA A 272 21.49 29.55 17.37
N GLU A 273 20.57 29.47 16.39
CA GLU A 273 19.18 29.92 16.53
C GLU A 273 18.37 29.06 17.51
N VAL A 274 18.77 27.80 17.71
CA VAL A 274 18.02 26.84 18.54
C VAL A 274 18.76 26.40 19.80
N ALA A 275 20.00 26.86 20.01
CA ALA A 275 20.90 26.40 21.06
C ALA A 275 20.23 26.36 22.44
N ASP A 276 19.52 27.42 22.81
CA ASP A 276 18.88 27.57 24.13
C ASP A 276 17.72 26.59 24.35
N ARG A 277 17.17 26.06 23.26
CA ARG A 277 16.02 25.13 23.27
C ARG A 277 16.47 23.67 23.24
N LEU A 278 17.77 23.41 23.03
CA LEU A 278 18.35 22.07 22.96
C LEU A 278 18.78 21.57 24.34
N PRO A 279 18.57 20.28 24.66
CA PRO A 279 19.20 19.64 25.82
C PRO A 279 20.74 19.73 25.74
N PRO A 280 21.46 19.80 26.88
CA PRO A 280 22.92 20.00 26.89
C PRO A 280 23.69 19.01 26.02
N ARG A 281 23.44 17.69 26.17
CA ARG A 281 24.10 16.67 25.34
C ARG A 281 23.74 16.78 23.86
N THR A 282 22.50 17.17 23.53
CA THR A 282 22.10 17.37 22.13
C THR A 282 22.86 18.53 21.50
N ARG A 283 23.03 19.62 22.28
CA ARG A 283 23.81 20.79 21.88
C ARG A 283 25.29 20.45 21.73
N GLU A 284 25.82 19.47 22.46
CA GLU A 284 27.21 19.06 22.31
C GLU A 284 27.44 18.21 21.05
N PHE A 285 26.66 17.13 20.89
CA PHE A 285 26.97 16.06 19.92
C PHE A 285 26.33 16.21 18.53
N TYR A 286 25.38 17.13 18.34
CA TYR A 286 24.69 17.30 17.04
C TYR A 286 24.91 18.69 16.45
N HIS A 287 24.95 18.73 15.12
CA HIS A 287 25.18 19.96 14.33
C HIS A 287 24.09 20.24 13.30
N GLU A 288 23.31 19.22 12.93
CA GLU A 288 22.18 19.34 12.01
C GLU A 288 20.87 19.44 12.77
N PHE A 289 20.11 20.51 12.50
CA PHE A 289 18.82 20.76 13.11
C PHE A 289 17.79 21.15 12.07
N ALA A 290 16.55 20.76 12.31
CA ALA A 290 15.39 21.26 11.59
C ALA A 290 14.33 21.77 12.56
N THR A 291 13.61 22.83 12.19
CA THR A 291 12.49 23.36 12.97
C THR A 291 11.20 23.34 12.18
N CYS A 292 10.09 23.08 12.86
CA CYS A 292 8.77 23.17 12.27
C CYS A 292 8.34 24.63 12.15
N SER A 293 7.96 25.05 10.95
CA SER A 293 7.50 26.42 10.68
C SER A 293 6.16 26.76 11.34
N SER A 294 5.42 25.76 11.85
CA SER A 294 4.09 25.96 12.45
C SER A 294 4.11 25.89 13.99
N CYS A 295 4.71 24.85 14.57
CA CYS A 295 4.75 24.68 16.04
C CYS A 295 6.13 24.97 16.66
N GLY A 296 7.12 25.35 15.84
CA GLY A 296 8.47 25.67 16.28
C GLY A 296 9.30 24.48 16.80
N ARG A 297 8.76 23.25 16.82
CA ARG A 297 9.46 22.09 17.39
C ARG A 297 10.76 21.80 16.63
N VAL A 298 11.83 21.55 17.37
CA VAL A 298 13.18 21.27 16.85
C VAL A 298 13.41 19.76 16.76
N TYR A 299 14.07 19.33 15.68
CA TYR A 299 14.38 17.95 15.32
C TYR A 299 15.89 17.81 15.03
N TRP A 300 16.47 16.66 15.35
CA TRP A 300 17.89 16.32 15.13
C TRP A 300 18.06 14.81 14.94
N PRO A 301 19.15 14.31 14.32
CA PRO A 301 19.36 12.91 13.98
C PRO A 301 19.78 12.03 15.19
N GLY A 302 18.94 11.99 16.23
CA GLY A 302 19.17 11.19 17.45
C GLY A 302 18.91 9.68 17.29
N SER A 303 18.84 8.95 18.42
CA SER A 303 18.50 7.52 18.43
C SER A 303 17.16 7.18 17.76
N HIS A 304 16.17 8.08 17.87
CA HIS A 304 14.88 7.94 17.20
C HIS A 304 14.98 8.04 15.68
N TYR A 305 15.93 8.82 15.15
CA TYR A 305 16.14 8.99 13.72
C TYR A 305 16.53 7.66 13.06
N ARG A 306 17.47 6.92 13.66
CA ARG A 306 17.89 5.59 13.16
C ARG A 306 16.71 4.61 13.05
N ARG A 307 15.85 4.55 14.07
CA ARG A 307 14.65 3.70 14.05
C ARG A 307 13.65 4.13 12.96
N MET A 308 13.42 5.44 12.81
CA MET A 308 12.53 5.95 11.77
C MET A 308 13.06 5.65 10.37
N ARG A 309 14.37 5.80 10.15
CA ARG A 309 15.03 5.45 8.88
C ARG A 309 14.84 3.98 8.52
N GLY A 310 15.10 3.06 9.46
CA GLY A 310 14.86 1.64 9.24
C GLY A 310 13.39 1.33 8.89
N LEU A 311 12.43 1.96 9.59
CA LEU A 311 11.02 1.81 9.29
C LEU A 311 10.64 2.34 7.90
N ILE A 312 11.21 3.47 7.48
CA ILE A 312 11.00 4.03 6.12
C ILE A 312 11.52 3.05 5.07
N GLU A 313 12.76 2.57 5.24
CA GLU A 313 13.42 1.66 4.31
C GLU A 313 12.65 0.34 4.19
N GLU A 314 12.19 -0.22 5.31
CA GLU A 314 11.36 -1.42 5.33
C GLU A 314 9.99 -1.19 4.66
N THR A 315 9.33 -0.06 4.97
CA THR A 315 8.05 0.30 4.35
C THR A 315 8.19 0.45 2.83
N LEU A 316 9.26 1.08 2.35
CA LEU A 316 9.53 1.23 0.93
C LEU A 316 9.83 -0.11 0.25
N ALA A 317 10.69 -0.94 0.86
CA ALA A 317 11.01 -2.28 0.36
C ALA A 317 9.77 -3.17 0.25
N GLN A 318 8.86 -3.08 1.23
CA GLN A 318 7.59 -3.77 1.17
C GLN A 318 6.63 -3.14 0.15
N SER A 319 6.63 -1.82 -0.01
CA SER A 319 5.72 -1.15 -0.96
C SER A 319 5.97 -1.56 -2.41
N GLY A 320 7.21 -1.92 -2.76
CA GLY A 320 7.59 -2.70 -3.94
C GLY A 320 6.79 -2.42 -5.21
N GLU A 321 7.22 -1.37 -5.93
CA GLU A 321 7.24 -1.31 -7.40
C GLU A 321 8.68 -1.60 -7.88
#